data_AF-A0A0C9YML2-F1
#
_entry.id   AF-A0A0C9YML2-F1
#
_cell.length_a   1.000
_cell.length_b   1.000
_cell.length_c   1.000
_cell.angle_alpha   90.00
_cell.angle_beta   90.00
_cell.angle_gamma   90.00
#
_symmetry.space_group_name_H-M   'P 1'
#
loop_
_entity.id
_entity.type
_entity.pdbx_description
1 polymer ?
#
loop_
_entity_poly.entity_id
_entity_poly.type
_entity_poly.pdbx_seq_one_letter_code
_entity_poly.pdbx_strand_id
1 'polypeptide(L)'
;NLVSERHGKYSKTAKVDVVVWPTTLAFFGPLWCKLLDEAKGRMRLYVATEVPFLRREMAIDGICMEILVEMYCLYPPKNIEDDGEHIEFVKKKAAQLLEGVQYLHGDVDSLGRTSNFAHPALRKICLAVYYCNSLKSLRQFVEFQTSVPDRALVLVSAIICRILMMFKKHGTIKNETLCGEEVDDTYHNLTSLVDQVWHNEYHGNKLERMLQEWARAGM
;
A
#
# COMPACT_ATOMS: atom_id res chain seq x y z
N ASN A 1 23.29 -58.96 -35.51
CA ASN A 1 23.94 -57.64 -35.69
C ASN A 1 22.96 -56.53 -35.37
N LEU A 2 23.43 -55.56 -34.58
CA LEU A 2 22.80 -54.31 -34.13
C LEU A 2 22.03 -54.36 -32.80
N VAL A 3 22.84 -54.31 -31.72
CA VAL A 3 22.49 -53.74 -30.42
C VAL A 3 22.35 -52.22 -30.62
N SER A 4 21.17 -51.66 -30.34
CA SER A 4 20.93 -50.21 -30.34
C SER A 4 20.95 -49.70 -28.91
N GLU A 5 22.11 -49.23 -28.45
CA GLU A 5 22.25 -48.50 -27.19
C GLU A 5 21.52 -47.15 -27.27
N ARG A 6 20.47 -46.98 -26.46
CA ARG A 6 19.83 -45.69 -26.24
C ARG A 6 20.67 -44.89 -25.23
N HIS A 7 21.59 -44.08 -25.73
CA HIS A 7 22.23 -43.04 -24.94
C HIS A 7 21.24 -41.88 -24.71
N GLY A 8 20.68 -41.82 -23.50
CA GLY A 8 19.93 -40.67 -23.02
C GLY A 8 20.86 -39.45 -22.91
N LYS A 9 20.63 -38.44 -23.76
CA LYS A 9 21.29 -37.14 -23.67
C LYS A 9 20.76 -36.39 -22.44
N TYR A 10 21.32 -36.65 -21.27
CA TYR A 10 21.29 -35.67 -20.18
C TYR A 10 22.19 -34.50 -20.59
N SER A 11 21.58 -33.41 -21.03
CA SER A 11 22.26 -32.13 -21.17
C SER A 11 22.64 -31.67 -19.76
N LYS A 12 23.87 -31.97 -19.33
CA LYS A 12 24.49 -31.31 -18.19
C LYS A 12 24.77 -29.87 -18.62
N THR A 13 23.86 -28.96 -18.33
CA THR A 13 24.21 -27.55 -18.27
C THR A 13 25.31 -27.42 -17.22
N ALA A 14 26.53 -27.14 -17.67
CA ALA A 14 27.60 -26.73 -16.79
C ALA A 14 27.07 -25.54 -15.98
N LYS A 15 27.03 -25.67 -14.66
CA LYS A 15 26.89 -24.50 -13.79
C LYS A 15 28.09 -23.64 -14.14
N VAL A 16 27.85 -22.57 -14.88
CA VAL A 16 28.83 -21.49 -15.02
C VAL A 16 29.17 -21.12 -13.59
N ASP A 17 30.44 -21.23 -13.21
CA ASP A 17 30.93 -20.71 -11.95
C ASP A 17 30.70 -19.20 -11.98
N VAL A 18 29.54 -18.79 -11.47
CA VAL A 18 29.22 -17.39 -11.28
C VAL A 18 30.19 -16.92 -10.22
N VAL A 19 31.20 -16.17 -10.63
CA VAL A 19 32.14 -15.51 -9.72
C VAL A 19 31.31 -14.61 -8.82
N VAL A 20 31.15 -15.02 -7.58
CA VAL A 20 30.39 -14.27 -6.58
C VAL A 20 31.32 -13.19 -6.03
N TRP A 21 31.04 -11.94 -6.38
CA TRP A 21 31.89 -10.81 -6.00
C TRP A 21 31.62 -10.39 -4.55
N PRO A 22 32.65 -9.98 -3.78
CA PRO A 22 32.49 -9.47 -2.41
C PRO A 22 31.47 -8.33 -2.24
N THR A 23 31.13 -7.65 -3.33
CA THR A 23 30.14 -6.57 -3.39
C THR A 23 28.70 -7.06 -3.58
N THR A 24 28.49 -8.35 -3.83
CA THR A 24 27.16 -8.93 -4.05
C THR A 24 26.66 -9.64 -2.81
N LEU A 25 25.36 -9.53 -2.53
CA LEU A 25 24.72 -10.20 -1.40
C LEU A 25 24.94 -11.72 -1.39
N ALA A 26 25.02 -12.33 -2.58
CA ALA A 26 25.30 -13.75 -2.75
C ALA A 26 26.68 -14.19 -2.22
N PHE A 27 27.63 -13.24 -2.05
CA PHE A 27 28.94 -13.52 -1.46
C PHE A 27 28.86 -13.83 0.02
N PHE A 28 27.90 -13.20 0.69
CA PHE A 28 27.72 -13.36 2.11
C PHE A 28 26.87 -14.59 2.39
N GLY A 29 27.29 -15.39 3.38
CA GLY A 29 26.58 -16.62 3.74
C GLY A 29 25.15 -16.37 4.27
N PRO A 30 24.34 -17.44 4.42
CA PRO A 30 22.91 -17.32 4.76
C PRO A 30 22.59 -16.51 6.03
N LEU A 31 23.50 -16.50 7.01
CA LEU A 31 23.33 -15.72 8.25
C LEU A 31 23.35 -14.20 8.01
N TRP A 32 24.18 -13.71 7.08
CA TRP A 32 24.23 -12.30 6.71
C TRP A 32 22.97 -11.86 5.97
N CYS A 33 22.45 -12.70 5.07
CA CYS A 33 21.19 -12.44 4.40
C CYS A 33 20.04 -12.33 5.42
N LYS A 34 19.97 -13.24 6.41
CA LYS A 34 18.99 -13.17 7.49
C LYS A 34 19.10 -11.88 8.30
N LEU A 35 20.32 -11.50 8.70
CA LEU A 35 20.56 -10.25 9.44
C LEU A 35 20.10 -9.02 8.64
N LEU A 36 20.42 -8.97 7.34
CA LEU A 36 20.03 -7.87 6.47
C LEU A 36 18.51 -7.82 6.24
N ASP A 37 17.85 -8.97 6.14
CA ASP A 37 16.39 -9.03 5.99
C ASP A 37 15.68 -8.61 7.27
N GLU A 38 16.20 -8.98 8.45
CA GLU A 38 15.73 -8.49 9.73
C GLU A 38 15.90 -6.97 9.86
N ALA A 39 17.08 -6.44 9.52
CA ALA A 39 17.35 -5.00 9.55
C ALA A 39 16.40 -4.23 8.61
N LYS A 40 16.15 -4.74 7.40
CA LYS A 40 15.14 -4.17 6.48
C LYS A 40 13.74 -4.23 7.07
N GLY A 41 13.38 -5.34 7.73
CA GLY A 41 12.11 -5.48 8.43
C GLY A 41 11.93 -4.41 9.52
N ARG A 42 12.91 -4.26 10.40
CA ARG A 42 12.90 -3.24 11.46
C ARG A 42 12.86 -1.82 10.91
N MET A 43 13.56 -1.54 9.80
CA MET A 43 13.47 -0.23 9.15
C MET A 43 12.06 0.04 8.62
N ARG A 44 11.40 -0.95 8.00
CA ARG A 44 10.00 -0.80 7.55
C ARG A 44 9.05 -0.59 8.72
N LEU A 45 9.25 -1.31 9.83
CA LEU A 45 8.50 -1.10 11.06
C LEU A 45 8.64 0.34 11.54
N TYR A 46 9.88 0.82 11.70
CA TYR A 46 10.17 2.19 12.11
C TYR A 46 9.52 3.24 11.20
N VAL A 47 9.50 3.02 9.89
CA VAL A 47 8.81 3.90 8.94
C VAL A 47 7.29 3.88 9.15
N ALA A 48 6.71 2.72 9.44
CA ALA A 48 5.28 2.58 9.60
C ALA A 48 4.75 3.01 10.99
N THR A 49 5.62 3.07 12.01
CA THR A 49 5.22 3.34 13.40
C THR A 49 5.83 4.58 14.03
N GLU A 50 6.95 5.10 13.51
CA GLU A 50 7.68 6.23 14.12
C GLU A 50 7.85 7.39 13.14
N VAL A 51 8.70 7.22 12.13
CA VAL A 51 9.09 8.27 11.17
C VAL A 51 8.71 7.83 9.76
N PRO A 52 7.48 8.15 9.32
CA PRO A 52 7.18 8.01 7.91
C PRO A 52 8.14 8.91 7.14
N PHE A 53 8.71 8.38 6.06
CA PHE A 53 9.61 9.05 5.09
C PHE A 53 11.11 9.16 5.42
N LEU A 54 11.89 8.55 4.53
CA LEU A 54 13.24 8.98 4.18
C LEU A 54 13.13 9.77 2.88
N ARG A 55 13.23 11.11 2.91
CA ARG A 55 13.26 12.09 1.80
C ARG A 55 13.59 11.53 0.38
N ARG A 56 12.67 10.80 -0.25
CA ARG A 56 12.83 10.21 -1.59
C ARG A 56 11.48 10.09 -2.28
N GLU A 57 11.53 10.06 -3.61
CA GLU A 57 10.42 9.67 -4.47
C GLU A 57 9.87 8.30 -4.07
N MET A 58 8.55 8.21 -3.94
CA MET A 58 7.87 6.96 -3.64
C MET A 58 7.25 6.39 -4.93
N ALA A 59 7.70 5.20 -5.30
CA ALA A 59 6.99 4.39 -6.28
C ALA A 59 5.68 3.89 -5.65
N ILE A 60 4.56 4.15 -6.32
CA ILE A 60 3.28 3.58 -5.91
C ILE A 60 3.26 2.12 -6.40
N ASP A 61 3.00 1.18 -5.48
CA ASP A 61 2.86 -0.23 -5.82
C ASP A 61 1.69 -0.42 -6.82
N GLY A 62 1.90 -1.23 -7.85
CA GLY A 62 0.88 -1.50 -8.86
C GLY A 62 -0.42 -2.05 -8.26
N ILE A 63 -0.32 -2.88 -7.22
CA ILE A 63 -1.48 -3.44 -6.51
C ILE A 63 -2.27 -2.32 -5.80
N CYS A 64 -1.57 -1.36 -5.19
CA CYS A 64 -2.22 -0.21 -4.56
C CYS A 64 -2.98 0.62 -5.60
N MET A 65 -2.38 0.88 -6.76
CA MET A 65 -3.06 1.58 -7.85
C MET A 65 -4.29 0.85 -8.34
N GLU A 66 -4.21 -0.46 -8.58
CA GLU A 66 -5.35 -1.27 -9.00
C GLU A 66 -6.51 -1.21 -8.01
N ILE A 67 -6.21 -1.39 -6.71
CA ILE A 67 -7.22 -1.28 -5.64
C ILE A 67 -7.85 0.11 -5.64
N LEU A 68 -7.06 1.17 -5.82
CA LEU A 68 -7.58 2.53 -5.82
C LEU A 68 -8.53 2.79 -6.97
N VAL A 69 -8.12 2.46 -8.19
CA VAL A 69 -8.93 2.75 -9.37
C VAL A 69 -10.23 1.92 -9.34
N GLU A 70 -10.16 0.66 -8.90
CA GLU A 70 -11.33 -0.19 -8.69
C GLU A 70 -12.26 0.37 -7.61
N MET A 71 -11.76 0.53 -6.37
CA MET A 71 -12.60 0.82 -5.20
C MET A 71 -13.17 2.23 -5.19
N TYR A 72 -12.48 3.19 -5.82
CA TYR A 72 -12.98 4.56 -5.95
C TYR A 72 -13.76 4.79 -7.26
N CYS A 73 -13.95 3.75 -8.07
CA CYS A 73 -14.64 3.83 -9.37
C CYS A 73 -14.04 4.93 -10.27
N LEU A 74 -12.72 4.97 -10.38
CA LEU A 74 -11.99 5.92 -11.24
C LEU A 74 -11.91 5.41 -12.70
N TYR A 75 -12.92 4.64 -13.12
CA TYR A 75 -13.14 4.23 -14.51
C TYR A 75 -14.46 4.84 -14.99
N PRO A 76 -14.52 5.36 -16.22
CA PRO A 76 -15.74 5.86 -16.81
C PRO A 76 -16.69 4.69 -17.10
N PRO A 77 -18.01 4.92 -17.09
CA PRO A 77 -18.95 3.91 -17.54
C PRO A 77 -18.70 3.55 -19.02
N LYS A 78 -19.01 2.30 -19.39
CA LYS A 78 -18.67 1.67 -20.69
C LYS A 78 -19.22 2.40 -21.93
N ASN A 79 -20.13 3.34 -21.74
CA ASN A 79 -20.75 4.13 -22.80
C ASN A 79 -19.95 5.39 -23.17
N ILE A 80 -18.89 5.71 -22.42
CA ILE A 80 -17.96 6.80 -22.75
C ILE A 80 -16.80 6.20 -23.56
N GLU A 81 -16.81 6.45 -24.87
CA GLU A 81 -15.75 6.01 -25.78
C GLU A 81 -14.72 7.12 -26.06
N ASP A 82 -15.04 8.38 -25.73
CA ASP A 82 -14.15 9.52 -25.93
C ASP A 82 -13.14 9.68 -24.77
N ASP A 83 -11.86 9.76 -25.12
CA ASP A 83 -10.76 9.89 -24.15
C ASP A 83 -10.83 11.22 -23.36
N GLY A 84 -11.35 12.29 -23.96
CA GLY A 84 -11.52 13.57 -23.28
C GLY A 84 -12.62 13.53 -22.22
N GLU A 85 -13.78 12.95 -22.56
CA GLU A 85 -14.87 12.70 -21.63
C GLU A 85 -14.46 11.76 -20.49
N HIS A 86 -13.64 10.75 -20.79
CA HIS A 86 -13.04 9.86 -19.79
C HIS A 86 -12.18 10.65 -18.79
N ILE A 87 -11.25 11.48 -19.29
CA ILE A 87 -10.38 12.31 -18.45
C ILE A 87 -11.19 13.22 -17.53
N GLU A 88 -12.22 13.89 -18.05
CA GLU A 88 -13.06 14.78 -17.26
C GLU A 88 -13.92 14.04 -16.23
N PHE A 89 -14.42 12.84 -16.56
CA PHE A 89 -15.09 11.98 -15.59
C PHE A 89 -14.19 11.66 -14.39
N VAL A 90 -12.96 11.22 -14.65
CA VAL A 90 -12.01 10.86 -13.59
C VAL A 90 -11.64 12.07 -12.74
N LYS A 91 -11.38 13.24 -13.36
CA LYS A 91 -11.10 14.48 -12.63
C LYS A 91 -12.24 14.87 -11.71
N LYS A 92 -13.48 14.80 -12.20
CA LYS A 92 -14.69 15.11 -11.43
C LYS A 92 -14.87 14.14 -10.27
N LYS A 93 -14.70 12.83 -10.50
CA LYS A 93 -14.81 11.81 -9.46
C LYS A 93 -13.75 11.99 -8.38
N ALA A 94 -12.50 12.24 -8.77
CA ALA A 94 -11.41 12.51 -7.83
C ALA A 94 -11.67 13.80 -7.03
N ALA A 95 -12.20 14.85 -7.66
CA ALA A 95 -12.58 16.08 -6.96
C ALA A 95 -13.68 15.84 -5.91
N GLN A 96 -14.70 15.05 -6.23
CA GLN A 96 -15.77 14.67 -5.29
C GLN A 96 -15.22 13.88 -4.09
N LEU A 97 -14.29 12.95 -4.34
CA LEU A 97 -13.68 12.15 -3.28
C LEU A 97 -12.83 12.99 -2.33
N LEU A 98 -12.15 14.02 -2.85
CA LEU A 98 -11.36 14.96 -2.05
C LEU A 98 -12.24 15.96 -1.29
N GLU A 99 -13.39 16.30 -1.83
CA GLU A 99 -14.35 17.20 -1.17
C GLU A 99 -14.85 16.58 0.13
N GLY A 100 -14.71 17.32 1.24
CA GLY A 100 -15.08 16.83 2.57
C GLY A 100 -14.40 15.52 2.97
N VAL A 101 -13.22 15.22 2.40
CA VAL A 101 -12.44 13.99 2.63
C VAL A 101 -13.23 12.69 2.49
N GLN A 102 -14.20 12.65 1.56
CA GLN A 102 -15.05 11.48 1.30
C GLN A 102 -14.26 10.19 1.04
N TYR A 103 -13.04 10.28 0.50
CA TYR A 103 -12.18 9.12 0.31
C TYR A 103 -11.80 8.37 1.61
N LEU A 104 -11.99 8.99 2.78
CA LEU A 104 -11.77 8.38 4.09
C LEU A 104 -13.04 7.75 4.67
N HIS A 105 -14.20 8.10 4.15
CA HIS A 105 -15.48 7.75 4.76
C HIS A 105 -15.96 6.37 4.34
N GLY A 106 -16.42 5.59 5.31
CA GLY A 106 -17.19 4.37 5.08
C GLY A 106 -18.69 4.64 5.10
N ASP A 107 -19.46 3.57 5.28
CA ASP A 107 -20.91 3.64 5.30
C ASP A 107 -21.45 4.52 6.44
N VAL A 108 -22.61 5.11 6.18
CA VAL A 108 -23.42 5.84 7.15
C VAL A 108 -24.21 4.83 7.97
N ASP A 109 -24.13 4.95 9.30
CA ASP A 109 -24.88 4.07 10.20
C ASP A 109 -26.37 4.44 10.31
N SER A 110 -27.13 3.62 11.05
CA SER A 110 -28.56 3.82 11.27
C SER A 110 -28.92 5.14 11.97
N LEU A 111 -27.94 5.84 12.53
CA LEU A 111 -28.10 7.13 13.20
C LEU A 111 -27.64 8.29 12.31
N GLY A 112 -27.37 8.04 11.03
CA GLY A 112 -26.94 9.05 10.08
C GLY A 112 -25.48 9.46 10.25
N ARG A 113 -24.67 8.72 11.02
CA ARG A 113 -23.26 9.05 11.28
C ARG A 113 -22.33 8.27 10.37
N THR A 114 -21.40 8.99 9.77
CA THR A 114 -20.40 8.40 8.88
C THR A 114 -19.29 7.72 9.68
N SER A 115 -18.80 6.60 9.16
CA SER A 115 -17.64 5.91 9.71
C SER A 115 -16.35 6.58 9.21
N ASN A 116 -15.56 7.16 10.11
CA ASN A 116 -14.31 7.83 9.76
C ASN A 116 -13.19 6.82 9.49
N PHE A 117 -12.33 7.10 8.50
CA PHE A 117 -11.24 6.22 8.06
C PHE A 117 -11.67 4.78 7.69
N ALA A 118 -12.93 4.63 7.29
CA ALA A 118 -13.56 3.33 7.07
C ALA A 118 -13.85 3.02 5.61
N HIS A 119 -13.35 3.83 4.67
CA HIS A 119 -13.48 3.53 3.25
C HIS A 119 -12.85 2.15 2.96
N PRO A 120 -13.54 1.21 2.28
CA PRO A 120 -13.05 -0.15 2.08
C PRO A 120 -11.70 -0.25 1.35
N ALA A 121 -11.33 0.76 0.54
CA ALA A 121 -10.02 0.85 -0.10
C ALA A 121 -8.88 0.92 0.93
N LEU A 122 -9.06 1.67 2.03
CA LEU A 122 -8.06 1.79 3.09
C LEU A 122 -7.72 0.43 3.68
N ARG A 123 -8.74 -0.38 4.00
CA ARG A 123 -8.56 -1.75 4.47
C ARG A 123 -7.76 -2.58 3.48
N LYS A 124 -8.20 -2.64 2.22
CA LYS A 124 -7.56 -3.47 1.19
C LYS A 124 -6.08 -3.08 1.02
N ILE A 125 -5.77 -1.79 1.01
CA ILE A 125 -4.40 -1.30 0.84
C ILE A 125 -3.56 -1.56 2.09
N CYS A 126 -4.06 -1.30 3.30
CA CYS A 126 -3.35 -1.64 4.53
C CYS A 126 -2.99 -3.13 4.58
N LEU A 127 -3.92 -4.02 4.19
CA LEU A 127 -3.66 -5.46 4.14
C LEU A 127 -2.63 -5.83 3.07
N ALA A 128 -2.75 -5.26 1.86
CA ALA A 128 -1.80 -5.51 0.78
C ALA A 128 -0.38 -5.04 1.12
N VAL A 129 -0.25 -3.87 1.76
CA VAL A 129 1.05 -3.25 2.07
C VAL A 129 1.69 -3.89 3.31
N TYR A 130 0.94 -4.00 4.41
CA TYR A 130 1.51 -4.35 5.71
C TYR A 130 1.31 -5.82 6.11
N TYR A 131 0.34 -6.53 5.53
CA TYR A 131 -0.03 -7.90 5.92
C TYR A 131 0.17 -8.92 4.79
N CYS A 132 0.92 -8.57 3.73
CA CYS A 132 1.15 -9.49 2.61
C CYS A 132 1.82 -10.81 3.05
N ASN A 133 1.66 -11.86 2.25
CA ASN A 133 2.29 -13.17 2.45
C ASN A 133 3.77 -13.20 2.01
N SER A 134 4.54 -12.19 2.38
CA SER A 134 5.97 -12.09 2.04
C SER A 134 6.82 -11.86 3.28
N LEU A 135 8.13 -12.11 3.16
CA LEU A 135 9.11 -11.76 4.19
C LEU A 135 9.18 -10.24 4.48
N LYS A 136 8.56 -9.42 3.63
CA LYS A 136 8.47 -7.97 3.82
C LYS A 136 7.29 -7.54 4.71
N SER A 137 6.41 -8.47 5.05
CA SER A 137 5.21 -8.23 5.85
C SER A 137 5.55 -7.69 7.24
N LEU A 138 4.74 -6.75 7.71
CA LEU A 138 4.84 -6.19 9.05
C LEU A 138 4.01 -6.96 10.08
N ARG A 139 3.09 -7.85 9.67
CA ARG A 139 2.27 -8.68 10.57
C ARG A 139 3.07 -9.55 11.56
N GLN A 140 4.35 -9.77 11.29
CA GLN A 140 5.25 -10.51 12.18
C GLN A 140 5.64 -9.69 13.43
N PHE A 141 5.52 -8.37 13.39
CA PHE A 141 5.84 -7.47 14.50
C PHE A 141 4.61 -7.26 15.39
N VAL A 142 4.82 -7.21 16.71
CA VAL A 142 3.74 -7.16 17.71
C VAL A 142 2.83 -5.95 17.52
N GLU A 143 3.38 -4.84 17.04
CA GLU A 143 2.70 -3.59 16.72
C GLU A 143 1.61 -3.76 15.65
N PHE A 144 1.71 -4.78 14.79
CA PHE A 144 0.74 -5.11 13.76
C PHE A 144 -0.11 -6.35 14.08
N GLN A 145 0.09 -7.00 15.24
CA GLN A 145 -0.67 -8.21 15.58
C GLN A 145 -2.01 -7.91 16.25
N THR A 146 -2.11 -6.76 16.92
CA THR A 146 -3.30 -6.38 17.72
C THR A 146 -4.22 -5.45 16.96
N SER A 147 -3.67 -4.45 16.27
CA SER A 147 -4.38 -3.49 15.45
C SER A 147 -3.49 -2.98 14.32
N VAL A 148 -4.09 -2.39 13.29
CA VAL A 148 -3.34 -1.57 12.33
C VAL A 148 -2.90 -0.29 13.04
N PRO A 149 -1.61 0.06 13.07
CA PRO A 149 -1.15 1.30 13.70
C PRO A 149 -1.73 2.54 13.03
N ASP A 150 -2.05 3.56 13.83
CA ASP A 150 -2.60 4.83 13.33
C ASP A 150 -1.70 5.48 12.30
N ARG A 151 -0.39 5.52 12.56
CA ARG A 151 0.59 6.09 11.62
C ARG A 151 0.61 5.35 10.28
N ALA A 152 0.43 4.03 10.31
CA ALA A 152 0.36 3.21 9.11
C ALA A 152 -0.91 3.52 8.30
N LEU A 153 -2.05 3.73 8.98
CA LEU A 153 -3.32 4.16 8.40
C LEU A 153 -3.24 5.57 7.80
N VAL A 154 -2.65 6.52 8.53
CA VAL A 154 -2.46 7.92 8.09
C VAL A 154 -1.56 7.95 6.86
N LEU A 155 -0.48 7.16 6.83
CA LEU A 155 0.41 7.06 5.68
C LEU A 155 -0.33 6.57 4.43
N VAL A 156 -1.11 5.49 4.55
CA VAL A 156 -1.94 5.01 3.43
C VAL A 156 -2.91 6.11 3.00
N SER A 157 -3.59 6.75 3.94
CA SER A 157 -4.55 7.84 3.67
C SER A 157 -3.90 9.02 2.93
N ALA A 158 -2.69 9.43 3.32
CA ALA A 158 -1.94 10.51 2.69
C ALA A 158 -1.54 10.17 1.25
N ILE A 159 -1.09 8.94 1.01
CA ILE A 159 -0.77 8.44 -0.32
C ILE A 159 -2.00 8.47 -1.22
N ILE A 160 -3.15 8.00 -0.74
CA ILE A 160 -4.42 8.03 -1.49
C ILE A 160 -4.83 9.45 -1.82
N CYS A 161 -4.80 10.34 -0.83
CA CYS A 161 -5.09 11.76 -1.03
C CYS A 161 -4.25 12.33 -2.17
N ARG A 162 -2.94 12.05 -2.18
CA ARG A 162 -2.05 12.61 -3.19
C ARG A 162 -2.26 12.01 -4.57
N ILE A 163 -2.57 10.72 -4.65
CA ILE A 163 -3.00 10.05 -5.89
C ILE A 163 -4.29 10.67 -6.44
N LEU A 164 -5.30 10.91 -5.58
CA LEU A 164 -6.54 11.56 -5.99
C LEU A 164 -6.29 13.01 -6.45
N MET A 165 -5.35 13.72 -5.84
CA MET A 165 -4.96 15.07 -6.32
C MET A 165 -4.35 15.03 -7.72
N MET A 166 -3.53 14.02 -8.03
CA MET A 166 -3.01 13.82 -9.40
C MET A 166 -4.15 13.51 -10.38
N PHE A 167 -5.08 12.61 -10.03
CA PHE A 167 -6.25 12.34 -10.86
C PHE A 167 -7.15 13.57 -11.06
N LYS A 168 -7.37 14.38 -10.01
CA LYS A 168 -8.12 15.63 -10.12
C LYS A 168 -7.47 16.61 -11.09
N LYS A 169 -6.14 16.67 -11.11
CA LYS A 169 -5.38 17.61 -11.95
C LYS A 169 -5.28 17.13 -13.40
N HIS A 170 -5.01 15.85 -13.61
CA HIS A 170 -4.61 15.30 -14.91
C HIS A 170 -5.61 14.30 -15.52
N GLY A 171 -6.54 13.76 -14.73
CA GLY A 171 -7.46 12.68 -15.13
C GLY A 171 -6.79 11.33 -15.40
N THR A 172 -5.46 11.27 -15.31
CA THR A 172 -4.63 10.08 -15.49
C THR A 172 -3.40 10.17 -14.59
N ILE A 173 -2.74 9.05 -14.34
CA ILE A 173 -1.44 9.00 -13.67
C ILE A 173 -0.46 8.40 -14.66
N LYS A 174 0.34 9.24 -15.31
CA LYS A 174 1.37 8.79 -16.25
C LYS A 174 2.74 8.95 -15.60
N ASN A 175 3.32 7.85 -15.13
CA ASN A 175 4.72 7.76 -14.68
C ASN A 175 5.16 8.80 -13.62
N GLU A 176 4.23 9.40 -12.88
CA GLU A 176 4.54 10.36 -11.83
C GLU A 176 4.85 9.60 -10.53
N THR A 177 6.02 9.88 -9.96
CA THR A 177 6.40 9.45 -8.60
C THR A 177 5.81 10.42 -7.58
N LEU A 178 5.41 9.91 -6.43
CA LEU A 178 4.96 10.79 -5.34
C LEU A 178 6.15 11.51 -4.73
N CYS A 179 6.04 12.84 -4.60
CA CYS A 179 6.98 13.66 -3.85
C CYS A 179 6.79 13.42 -2.35
N GLY A 180 7.84 12.96 -1.66
CA GLY A 180 7.76 12.66 -0.23
C GLY A 180 7.37 13.87 0.64
N GLU A 181 7.78 15.09 0.27
CA GLU A 181 7.43 16.32 0.99
C GLU A 181 5.92 16.62 0.92
N GLU A 182 5.30 16.44 -0.25
CA GLU A 182 3.86 16.68 -0.41
C GLU A 182 3.01 15.64 0.33
N VAL A 183 3.51 14.40 0.40
CA VAL A 183 2.87 13.35 1.20
C VAL A 183 3.03 13.66 2.70
N ASP A 184 4.18 14.19 3.12
CA ASP A 184 4.46 14.55 4.51
C ASP A 184 3.54 15.66 5.03
N ASP A 185 3.33 16.72 4.25
CA ASP A 185 2.36 17.77 4.59
C ASP A 185 0.94 17.21 4.75
N THR A 186 0.55 16.32 3.84
CA THR A 186 -0.75 15.65 3.88
C THR A 186 -0.87 14.73 5.09
N TYR A 187 0.20 14.02 5.43
CA TYR A 187 0.30 13.13 6.57
C TYR A 187 0.10 13.88 7.90
N HIS A 188 0.76 15.02 8.08
CA HIS A 188 0.62 15.84 9.29
C HIS A 188 -0.83 16.33 9.47
N ASN A 189 -1.47 16.80 8.39
CA ASN A 189 -2.87 17.22 8.43
C ASN A 189 -3.82 16.07 8.80
N LEU A 190 -3.58 14.87 8.25
CA LEU A 190 -4.39 13.69 8.52
C LEU A 190 -4.17 13.13 9.93
N THR A 191 -2.97 13.30 10.49
CA THR A 191 -2.67 12.91 11.88
C THR A 191 -3.60 13.65 12.85
N SER A 192 -3.76 14.98 12.67
CA SER A 192 -4.69 15.76 13.48
C SER A 192 -6.16 15.33 13.32
N LEU A 193 -6.55 14.81 12.15
CA LEU A 193 -7.90 14.28 11.94
C LEU A 193 -8.11 12.93 12.64
N VAL A 194 -7.13 12.03 12.60
CA VAL A 194 -7.18 10.77 13.34
C VAL A 194 -7.24 11.05 14.85
N ASP A 195 -6.46 12.00 15.35
CA ASP A 195 -6.52 12.41 16.76
C ASP A 195 -7.92 12.89 17.14
N GLN A 196 -8.56 13.73 16.33
CA GLN A 196 -9.93 14.18 16.58
C GLN A 196 -10.94 13.03 16.63
N VAL A 197 -10.77 12.01 15.76
CA VAL A 197 -11.62 10.81 15.78
C VAL A 197 -11.45 10.04 17.09
N TRP A 198 -10.21 9.88 17.56
CA TRP A 198 -9.92 9.21 18.83
C TRP A 198 -10.51 9.92 20.05
N HIS A 199 -10.53 11.26 20.06
CA HIS A 199 -11.10 12.05 21.16
C HIS A 199 -12.63 12.00 21.20
N ASN A 200 -13.28 11.49 20.15
CA ASN A 200 -14.72 11.27 20.15
C ASN A 200 -15.06 9.86 20.63
N GLU A 201 -15.78 9.73 21.74
CA GLU A 201 -16.09 8.43 22.34
C GLU A 201 -16.77 7.45 21.37
N TYR A 202 -17.69 7.92 20.53
CA TYR A 202 -18.37 7.05 19.57
C TYR A 202 -17.45 6.65 18.41
N HIS A 203 -16.82 7.65 17.77
CA HIS A 203 -16.03 7.41 16.58
C HIS A 203 -14.67 6.76 16.88
N GLY A 204 -14.06 7.06 18.02
CA GLY A 204 -12.83 6.45 18.51
C GLY A 204 -13.00 4.96 18.80
N ASN A 205 -14.03 4.58 19.57
CA ASN A 205 -14.35 3.17 19.81
C ASN A 205 -14.65 2.40 18.50
N LYS A 206 -15.28 3.06 17.52
CA LYS A 206 -15.56 2.46 16.21
C LYS A 206 -14.28 2.27 15.39
N LEU A 207 -13.39 3.26 15.39
CA LEU A 207 -12.08 3.22 14.73
C LEU A 207 -11.23 2.09 15.33
N GLU A 208 -11.13 2.01 16.66
CA GLU A 208 -10.37 0.98 17.36
C GLU A 208 -10.78 -0.43 16.93
N ARG A 209 -12.07 -0.73 17.05
CA ARG A 209 -12.61 -2.05 16.70
C ARG A 209 -12.32 -2.40 15.24
N MET A 210 -12.47 -1.44 14.35
CA MET A 210 -12.20 -1.63 12.92
C MET A 210 -10.72 -1.94 12.67
N LEU A 211 -9.78 -1.22 13.28
CA LEU A 211 -8.35 -1.46 13.09
C LEU A 211 -7.91 -2.81 13.68
N GLN A 212 -8.52 -3.24 14.79
CA GLN A 212 -8.31 -4.58 15.35
C GLN A 212 -8.86 -5.68 14.43
N GLU A 213 -10.05 -5.49 13.86
CA GLU A 213 -10.64 -6.41 12.89
C GLU A 213 -9.80 -6.54 11.62
N TRP A 214 -9.21 -5.43 11.16
CA TRP A 214 -8.32 -5.44 9.99
C TRP A 214 -7.04 -6.22 10.29
N ALA A 215 -6.39 -5.97 11.44
CA ALA A 215 -5.22 -6.72 11.84
C ALA A 215 -5.50 -8.23 11.91
N ARG A 216 -6.59 -8.63 12.57
CA ARG A 216 -7.03 -10.04 12.64
C ARG A 216 -7.25 -10.67 11.26
N ALA A 217 -7.77 -9.92 10.30
CA ALA A 217 -7.99 -10.41 8.94
C ALA A 217 -6.70 -10.56 8.12
N GLY A 218 -5.62 -9.86 8.50
CA GLY A 218 -4.33 -9.91 7.82
C GLY A 218 -3.34 -10.94 8.39
N MET A 219 -3.61 -11.48 9.58
CA MET A 219 -2.83 -12.57 10.19
C MET A 219 -3.04 -13.88 9.44
#